data_AF-A0A6G2QV00-F1
#
_entry.id   AF-A0A6G2QV00-F1
#
_cell.length_a   1.000
_cell.length_b   1.000
_cell.length_c   1.000
_cell.angle_alpha   90.00
_cell.angle_beta   90.00
_cell.angle_gamma   90.00
#
_symmetry.space_group_name_H-M   'P 1'
#
loop_
_entity.id
_entity.type
_entity.pdbx_description
1 polymer ?
#
loop_
_entity_poly.entity_id
_entity_poly.type
_entity_poly.pdbx_seq_one_letter_code
_entity_poly.pdbx_strand_id
1 'polypeptide(L)'
;MADEQNRWLDRGTAERLLSGEPPEAADPAARDQAERLAGTLRALSAPQPSADEELPGEAAALAAFRAARAEGAGAVEDAGAGAGKRRLGLG
;
A
#
# COMPACT_ATOMS: atom_id res chain seq x y z
N MET A 1 -23.47 -14.61 27.41
CA MET A 1 -22.66 -15.38 26.43
C MET A 1 -22.96 -14.81 25.05
N ALA A 2 -21.97 -14.28 24.33
CA ALA A 2 -22.18 -13.58 23.04
C ALA A 2 -21.77 -14.42 21.81
N ASP A 3 -21.18 -15.61 22.00
CA ASP A 3 -20.64 -16.41 20.90
C ASP A 3 -21.70 -17.14 20.06
N GLU A 4 -22.95 -17.20 20.51
CA GLU A 4 -24.03 -17.79 19.73
C GLU A 4 -24.38 -16.94 18.49
N GLN A 5 -24.10 -15.63 18.53
CA GLN A 5 -24.34 -14.71 17.40
C GLN A 5 -23.29 -14.80 16.29
N ASN A 6 -22.19 -15.56 16.49
CA ASN A 6 -21.15 -15.76 15.48
C ASN A 6 -21.32 -17.06 14.67
N ARG A 7 -22.31 -17.91 14.97
CA ARG A 7 -22.44 -19.22 14.31
C ARG A 7 -22.84 -19.15 12.85
N TRP A 8 -23.40 -18.02 12.41
CA TRP A 8 -23.85 -17.83 11.03
C TRP A 8 -22.73 -17.43 10.07
N LEU A 9 -21.65 -16.83 10.60
CA LEU A 9 -20.50 -16.39 9.81
C LEU A 9 -19.36 -17.39 9.99
N ASP A 10 -19.51 -18.55 9.37
CA ASP A 10 -18.39 -19.49 9.30
C ASP A 10 -17.25 -18.91 8.45
N ARG A 11 -16.06 -19.49 8.63
CA ARG A 11 -14.85 -19.04 7.93
C ARG A 11 -15.01 -19.02 6.41
N GLY A 12 -15.65 -20.02 5.81
CA GLY A 12 -15.81 -20.11 4.36
C GLY A 12 -16.80 -19.07 3.83
N THR A 13 -17.86 -18.79 4.57
CA THR A 13 -18.79 -17.70 4.26
C THR A 13 -18.09 -16.33 4.40
N ALA A 14 -17.27 -16.13 5.42
CA ALA A 14 -16.48 -14.91 5.58
C ALA A 14 -15.49 -14.69 4.43
N GLU A 15 -14.72 -15.71 4.06
CA GLU A 15 -13.74 -15.63 2.96
C GLU A 15 -14.40 -15.31 1.61
N ARG A 16 -15.58 -15.89 1.33
CA ARG A 16 -16.36 -15.59 0.12
C ARG A 16 -16.83 -14.14 0.09
N LEU A 17 -17.41 -13.64 1.17
CA LEU A 17 -17.86 -12.25 1.26
C LEU A 17 -16.70 -11.24 1.11
N LEU A 18 -15.55 -11.53 1.71
CA LEU A 18 -14.34 -10.69 1.57
C LEU A 18 -13.76 -10.72 0.16
N SER A 19 -13.94 -11.83 -0.55
CA SER A 19 -13.55 -11.96 -1.97
C SER A 19 -14.54 -11.27 -2.92
N GLY A 20 -15.66 -10.76 -2.39
CA GLY A 20 -16.72 -10.12 -3.18
C GLY A 20 -17.72 -11.10 -3.80
N GLU A 21 -17.73 -12.36 -3.38
CA GLU A 21 -18.73 -13.34 -3.83
C GLU A 21 -20.14 -13.01 -3.33
N PRO A 22 -21.19 -13.47 -4.05
CA PRO A 22 -22.58 -13.21 -3.70
C PRO A 22 -22.96 -13.80 -2.32
N PRO A 23 -23.71 -13.07 -1.48
CA PRO A 23 -24.16 -13.55 -0.17
C PRO A 23 -25.14 -14.73 -0.24
N GLU A 24 -25.67 -15.05 -1.42
CA GLU A 24 -26.56 -16.19 -1.67
C GLU A 24 -25.94 -17.55 -1.38
N ALA A 25 -24.62 -17.60 -1.25
CA ALA A 25 -23.88 -18.79 -0.83
C ALA A 25 -23.89 -19.03 0.69
N ALA A 26 -24.43 -18.09 1.49
CA ALA A 26 -24.61 -18.22 2.93
C ALA A 26 -25.86 -19.06 3.29
N ASP A 27 -25.90 -19.55 4.54
CA ASP A 27 -27.07 -20.24 5.10
C ASP A 27 -28.33 -19.37 4.95
N PRO A 28 -29.45 -19.90 4.42
CA PRO A 28 -30.72 -19.18 4.35
C PRO A 28 -31.14 -18.48 5.65
N ALA A 29 -30.81 -19.04 6.81
CA ALA A 29 -31.12 -18.46 8.12
C ALA A 29 -30.38 -17.14 8.42
N ALA A 30 -29.33 -16.84 7.65
CA ALA A 30 -28.46 -15.68 7.85
C ALA A 30 -28.29 -14.81 6.60
N ARG A 31 -29.12 -15.05 5.59
CA ARG A 31 -29.05 -14.36 4.30
C ARG A 31 -29.21 -12.85 4.45
N ASP A 32 -30.14 -12.40 5.29
CA ASP A 32 -30.35 -10.97 5.55
C ASP A 32 -29.12 -10.30 6.17
N GLN A 33 -28.40 -11.01 7.04
CA GLN A 33 -27.17 -10.53 7.65
C GLN A 33 -26.02 -10.52 6.64
N ALA A 34 -25.91 -11.58 5.82
CA ALA A 34 -24.91 -11.67 4.76
C ALA A 34 -25.09 -10.57 3.70
N GLU A 35 -26.33 -10.28 3.30
CA GLU A 35 -26.66 -9.21 2.36
C GLU A 35 -26.30 -7.82 2.90
N ARG A 36 -26.61 -7.54 4.19
CA ARG A 36 -26.20 -6.29 4.85
C ARG A 36 -24.68 -6.16 4.88
N LEU A 37 -23.97 -7.22 5.26
CA LEU A 37 -22.51 -7.22 5.31
C LEU A 37 -21.91 -7.00 3.91
N ALA A 38 -22.37 -7.72 2.89
CA ALA A 38 -21.95 -7.53 1.51
C ALA A 38 -22.16 -6.08 1.03
N GLY A 39 -23.30 -5.48 1.37
CA GLY A 39 -23.58 -4.07 1.09
C GLY A 39 -22.58 -3.12 1.74
N THR A 40 -22.27 -3.32 3.02
CA THR A 40 -21.27 -2.50 3.73
C THR A 40 -19.87 -2.67 3.16
N LEU A 41 -19.44 -3.91 2.88
CA LEU A 41 -18.14 -4.18 2.26
C LEU A 41 -18.02 -3.52 0.89
N ARG A 42 -19.09 -3.54 0.09
CA ARG A 42 -19.13 -2.84 -1.20
C ARG A 42 -19.02 -1.32 -1.04
N ALA A 43 -19.72 -0.74 -0.06
CA ALA A 43 -19.64 0.69 0.21
C ALA A 43 -18.25 1.13 0.68
N LEU A 44 -17.58 0.29 1.48
CA LEU A 44 -16.20 0.53 1.94
C LEU A 44 -15.16 0.26 0.85
N SER A 45 -15.43 -0.69 -0.04
CA SER A 45 -14.57 -1.03 -1.18
C SER A 45 -14.81 -0.11 -2.38
N ALA A 46 -15.49 1.03 -2.18
CA ALA A 46 -15.60 2.06 -3.21
C ALA A 46 -14.20 2.32 -3.79
N PRO A 47 -14.07 2.45 -5.13
CA PRO A 47 -12.79 2.70 -5.75
C PRO A 47 -12.15 3.88 -5.03
N GLN A 48 -10.95 3.65 -4.50
CA GLN A 48 -10.12 4.74 -3.99
C GLN A 48 -10.05 5.76 -5.13
N PRO A 49 -10.18 7.08 -4.86
CA PRO A 49 -9.97 8.08 -5.89
C PRO A 49 -8.65 7.74 -6.58
N SER A 50 -8.69 7.71 -7.92
CA SER A 50 -7.55 7.31 -8.73
C SER A 50 -6.33 8.11 -8.30
N ALA A 51 -5.31 7.42 -7.79
CA ALA A 51 -4.01 8.00 -7.49
C ALA A 51 -3.29 8.57 -8.73
N ASP A 52 -3.95 8.53 -9.90
CA ASP A 52 -3.52 9.13 -11.16
C ASP A 52 -3.58 10.68 -11.13
N GLU A 53 -4.26 11.29 -10.15
CA GLU A 53 -4.13 12.72 -9.92
C GLU A 53 -2.88 12.98 -9.08
N GLU A 54 -1.78 13.38 -9.75
CA GLU A 54 -0.55 13.83 -9.09
C GLU A 54 -0.91 14.84 -7.99
N LEU A 55 -0.42 14.60 -6.78
CA LEU A 55 -0.67 15.53 -5.69
C LEU A 55 -0.06 16.90 -6.05
N PRO A 56 -0.72 18.03 -5.71
CA PRO A 56 -0.17 19.35 -6.00
C PRO A 56 1.27 19.49 -5.48
N GLY A 57 2.25 19.59 -6.37
CA GLY A 57 3.67 19.73 -6.04
C GLY A 57 4.48 18.43 -5.92
N GLU A 58 3.89 17.26 -6.20
CA GLU A 58 4.59 15.97 -6.17
C GLU A 58 5.83 15.94 -7.07
N ALA A 59 5.69 16.39 -8.33
CA ALA A 59 6.79 16.48 -9.27
C ALA A 59 7.96 17.34 -8.75
N ALA A 60 7.64 18.43 -8.04
CA ALA A 60 8.65 19.31 -7.44
C ALA A 60 9.36 18.63 -6.25
N ALA A 61 8.62 17.92 -5.39
CA ALA A 61 9.21 17.15 -4.28
C ALA A 61 10.14 16.04 -4.79
N LEU A 62 9.72 15.32 -5.84
CA LEU A 62 10.53 14.28 -6.47
C LEU A 62 11.77 14.86 -7.17
N ALA A 63 11.65 16.03 -7.81
CA ALA A 63 12.80 16.73 -8.39
C ALA A 63 13.81 17.15 -7.31
N ALA A 64 13.33 17.73 -6.20
CA ALA A 64 14.18 18.12 -5.07
C ALA A 64 14.89 16.91 -4.45
N PHE A 65 14.20 15.79 -4.27
CA PHE A 65 14.79 14.56 -3.76
C PHE A 65 15.87 14.00 -4.69
N ARG A 66 15.60 13.96 -6.01
CA ARG A 66 16.59 13.52 -7.01
C ARG A 66 17.83 14.43 -7.04
N ALA A 67 17.63 15.75 -6.95
CA ALA A 67 18.72 16.72 -6.88
C ALA A 67 19.58 16.50 -5.63
N ALA A 68 18.97 16.39 -4.45
CA ALA A 68 19.68 16.12 -3.20
C ALA A 68 20.47 14.80 -3.24
N ARG A 69 19.93 13.75 -3.87
CA ARG A 69 20.66 12.48 -4.06
C ARG A 69 21.83 12.62 -5.03
N ALA A 70 21.69 13.37 -6.11
CA ALA A 70 22.77 13.60 -7.08
C ALA A 70 23.91 14.42 -6.45
N GLU A 71 23.59 15.44 -5.65
CA GLU A 71 24.57 16.21 -4.88
C GLU A 71 25.29 15.36 -3.83
N GLY A 72 24.55 14.50 -3.13
CA GLY A 72 25.12 13.55 -2.18
C GLY A 72 26.03 12.50 -2.84
N ALA A 73 25.71 12.04 -4.06
CA ALA A 73 26.56 11.11 -4.82
C ALA A 73 27.84 11.79 -5.35
N GLY A 74 27.75 13.05 -5.79
CA GLY A 74 28.92 13.81 -6.24
C GLY A 74 29.96 14.08 -5.14
N ALA A 75 29.50 14.21 -3.89
CA ALA A 75 30.40 14.37 -2.74
C ALA A 75 31.23 13.09 -2.42
N VAL A 76 30.70 11.90 -2.76
CA VAL A 76 31.42 10.63 -2.53
C VAL A 76 32.47 10.38 -3.62
N GLU A 77 32.24 10.84 -4.86
CA GLU A 77 33.20 10.71 -5.96
C GLU A 77 34.41 11.67 -5.82
N ASP A 78 34.19 12.91 -5.35
CA ASP A 78 35.29 13.87 -5.11
C ASP A 78 36.22 13.43 -3.95
N ALA A 79 35.66 12.81 -2.90
CA ALA A 79 36.43 12.23 -1.81
C ALA A 79 37.28 11.01 -2.25
N GLY A 80 36.85 10.29 -3.30
CA GLY A 80 37.60 9.18 -3.90
C GLY A 80 38.76 9.64 -4.80
N ALA A 81 38.61 10.78 -5.49
CA ALA A 81 39.63 11.34 -6.39
C ALA A 81 40.78 12.06 -5.65
N GLY A 82 40.53 12.60 -4.46
CA GLY A 82 41.54 13.28 -3.62
C GLY A 82 42.53 12.35 -2.88
N ALA A 83 42.24 11.05 -2.78
CA ALA A 83 43.07 10.08 -2.06
C ALA A 83 44.22 9.48 -2.90
N GLY A 84 44.17 9.61 -4.24
CA GLY A 84 45.14 9.00 -5.16
C GLY A 84 46.37 9.84 -5.52
N LYS A 85 46.41 11.14 -5.22
CA LYS A 85 47.47 12.05 -5.71
C LYS A 85 48.63 12.33 -4.74
N ARG A 86 48.66 11.76 -3.53
CA ARG A 86 49.74 11.97 -2.54
C ARG A 86 50.75 10.83 -2.43
N ARG A 87 50.99 10.07 -3.49
CA ARG A 87 52.01 9.01 -3.49
C ARG A 87 52.60 8.85 -4.87
N LEU A 88 53.46 9.78 -5.27
CA LEU A 88 54.51 9.61 -6.29
C LEU A 88 55.31 10.92 -6.32
N GLY A 89 56.20 11.06 -5.35
CA GLY A 89 57.10 12.20 -5.22
C GLY A 89 58.07 11.89 -4.10
N LEU A 90 59.07 11.05 -4.38
CA LEU A 90 60.31 10.88 -3.63
C LEU A 90 61.15 9.79 -4.33
N GLY A 91 62.35 10.17 -4.78
CA GLY A 91 63.38 9.27 -5.29
C GLY A 91 63.96 9.72 -6.61
#